data_AF-A0A6H9SL42-F1
#
_entry.id   AF-A0A6H9SL42-F1
#
_cell.length_a   1.000
_cell.length_b   1.000
_cell.length_c   1.000
_cell.angle_alpha   90.00
_cell.angle_beta   90.00
_cell.angle_gamma   90.00
#
_symmetry.space_group_name_H-M   'P 1'
#
loop_
_entity.id
_entity.type
_entity.pdbx_description
1 polymer ?
#
loop_
_entity_poly.entity_id
_entity_poly.type
_entity_poly.pdbx_seq_one_letter_code
_entity_poly.pdbx_strand_id
1 'polypeptide(L)' 'LREEALDRLRQAPVQTLPEALAYCGAVEYLNARATLHERLSAHGIAVLQARPGELGAELVTLYLGWKKAGDL' A
#
# COMPACT_ATOMS: atom_id res chain seq x y z
N LEU A 1 -5.16 -0.11 -5.06
CA LEU A 1 -5.49 1.22 -4.50
C LEU A 1 -5.36 1.15 -3.00
N ARG A 2 -4.67 2.12 -2.38
CA ARG A 2 -4.49 2.17 -0.93
C ARG A 2 -5.75 2.67 -0.25
N GLU A 3 -6.22 1.93 0.74
CA GLU A 3 -7.42 2.25 1.52
C GLU A 3 -7.08 3.19 2.67
N GLU A 4 -7.62 4.41 2.62
CA GLU A 4 -7.43 5.41 3.66
C GLU A 4 -8.05 5.00 5.01
N ALA A 5 -9.09 4.14 4.98
CA ALA A 5 -9.72 3.63 6.19
C ALA A 5 -8.72 2.85 7.07
N LEU A 6 -7.81 2.09 6.47
CA LEU A 6 -6.78 1.34 7.20
C LEU A 6 -5.71 2.27 7.79
N ASP A 7 -5.36 3.33 7.07
CA ASP A 7 -4.44 4.35 7.58
C ASP A 7 -5.03 5.09 8.79
N ARG A 8 -6.32 5.46 8.71
CA ARG A 8 -7.06 6.05 9.81
C ARG A 8 -7.17 5.11 11.00
N LEU A 9 -7.47 3.83 10.76
CA LEU A 9 -7.57 2.84 11.84
C LEU A 9 -6.25 2.65 12.58
N ARG A 10 -5.11 2.72 11.88
CA ARG A 10 -3.78 2.64 12.49
C ARG A 10 -3.40 3.87 13.33
N GLN A 11 -4.04 5.01 13.09
CA GLN A 11 -3.83 6.26 13.84
C GLN A 11 -4.86 6.46 14.96
N ALA A 12 -5.94 5.68 14.97
CA ALA A 12 -6.98 5.78 15.98
C ALA A 12 -6.47 5.30 17.34
N PRO A 13 -6.86 5.97 18.45
CA PRO A 13 -6.55 5.47 19.78
C PRO A 13 -7.28 4.15 20.04
N VAL A 14 -6.62 3.22 20.73
CA VAL A 14 -7.17 1.93 21.14
C VAL A 14 -7.39 1.94 22.65
N GLN A 15 -8.65 1.92 23.07
CA GLN A 15 -9.09 2.02 24.45
C GLN A 15 -10.01 0.86 24.85
N THR A 16 -10.62 0.19 23.88
CA THR A 16 -11.53 -0.93 24.10
C THR A 16 -11.05 -2.22 23.44
N LEU A 17 -11.53 -3.37 23.92
CA LEU A 17 -11.22 -4.68 23.33
C LEU A 17 -11.62 -4.77 21.84
N PRO A 18 -12.82 -4.31 21.41
CA PRO A 18 -13.17 -4.29 19.99
C PRO A 18 -12.22 -3.43 19.14
N GLU A 19 -11.79 -2.28 19.64
CA GLU A 19 -10.81 -1.43 18.96
C GLU A 19 -9.46 -2.13 18.82
N ALA A 20 -9.02 -2.84 19.85
CA ALA A 20 -7.78 -3.62 19.81
C ALA A 20 -7.84 -4.73 18.75
N LEU A 21 -8.96 -5.44 18.66
CA LEU A 21 -9.16 -6.46 17.63
C LEU A 21 -9.17 -5.86 16.22
N ALA A 22 -9.85 -4.72 16.03
CA ALA A 22 -9.87 -4.03 14.75
C ALA A 22 -8.46 -3.54 14.34
N TYR A 23 -7.72 -2.94 15.28
CA TYR A 23 -6.35 -2.50 15.05
C TYR A 23 -5.43 -3.67 14.68
N CYS A 24 -5.43 -4.74 15.46
CA CYS A 24 -4.61 -5.92 15.19
C CYS A 24 -4.94 -6.54 13.83
N GLY A 25 -6.22 -6.64 13.47
CA GLY A 25 -6.66 -7.12 12.16
C GLY A 25 -6.14 -6.25 11.01
N ALA A 26 -6.18 -4.92 11.14
CA ALA A 26 -5.62 -4.03 10.13
C ALA A 26 -4.09 -4.14 10.02
N VAL A 27 -3.37 -4.26 11.14
CA VAL A 27 -1.92 -4.48 11.12
C VAL A 27 -1.57 -5.79 10.43
N GLU A 28 -2.26 -6.88 10.77
CA GLU A 28 -2.06 -8.19 10.14
C GLU A 28 -2.28 -8.12 8.63
N TYR A 29 -3.40 -7.51 8.22
CA TYR A 29 -3.72 -7.32 6.80
C TYR A 29 -2.65 -6.50 6.07
N LEU A 30 -2.20 -5.38 6.66
CA LEU A 30 -1.17 -4.52 6.07
C LEU A 30 0.16 -5.25 5.93
N ASN A 31 0.54 -6.07 6.91
CA ASN A 31 1.74 -6.89 6.87
C ASN A 31 1.65 -7.96 5.78
N ALA A 32 0.54 -8.70 5.70
CA ALA A 32 0.32 -9.70 4.65
C ALA A 32 0.41 -9.07 3.24
N ARG A 33 -0.15 -7.87 3.07
CA ARG A 33 -0.08 -7.11 1.83
C ARG A 33 1.36 -6.68 1.49
N ALA A 34 2.12 -6.21 2.49
CA ALA A 34 3.53 -5.84 2.30
C ALA A 34 4.37 -7.05 1.83
N THR A 35 4.23 -8.20 2.49
CA THR A 35 4.89 -9.45 2.09
C THR A 35 4.56 -9.85 0.65
N LEU A 36 3.30 -9.71 0.23
CA LEU A 36 2.91 -9.99 -1.15
C LEU A 36 3.61 -9.03 -2.13
N HIS A 37 3.69 -7.74 -1.82
CA HIS A 37 4.39 -6.78 -2.68
C HIS A 37 5.88 -7.04 -2.78
N GLU A 38 6.52 -7.42 -1.69
CA GLU A 38 7.93 -7.82 -1.69
C GLU A 38 8.15 -9.02 -2.61
N ARG A 39 7.27 -10.04 -2.52
CA ARG A 39 7.31 -11.19 -3.41
C ARG A 39 7.11 -10.80 -4.87
N LEU A 40 6.12 -9.96 -5.19
CA LEU A 40 5.89 -9.50 -6.56
C LEU A 40 7.10 -8.72 -7.11
N SER A 41 7.67 -7.84 -6.29
CA SER A 41 8.86 -7.05 -6.65
C SER A 41 10.07 -7.96 -6.88
N ALA A 42 10.25 -9.01 -6.07
CA ALA A 42 11.29 -10.01 -6.26
C ALA A 42 11.14 -10.80 -7.58
N HIS A 43 9.95 -10.85 -8.16
CA HIS A 43 9.69 -11.43 -9.48
C HIS A 43 9.70 -10.40 -10.62
N GLY A 44 10.17 -9.17 -10.35
CA GLY A 44 10.24 -8.09 -11.34
C GLY A 44 8.89 -7.44 -11.67
N ILE A 45 7.84 -7.75 -10.91
CA ILE A 45 6.51 -7.16 -11.12
C ILE A 45 6.45 -5.84 -10.36
N ALA A 46 6.35 -4.74 -11.10
CA ALA A 46 6.14 -3.42 -10.52
C ALA A 46 4.74 -3.31 -9.88
N VAL A 47 4.71 -2.92 -8.60
CA VAL A 47 3.45 -2.73 -7.86
C VAL A 47 3.29 -1.26 -7.48
N LEU A 48 2.20 -0.64 -7.92
CA LEU A 48 1.89 0.74 -7.58
C LEU A 48 0.96 0.82 -6.36
N GLN A 49 1.40 1.53 -5.32
CA GLN A 49 0.63 1.78 -4.10
C GLN A 49 0.23 3.25 -4.02
N ALA A 50 -0.92 3.59 -4.59
CA ALA A 50 -1.45 4.95 -4.58
C ALA A 50 -2.86 5.00 -3.98
N ARG A 51 -3.21 6.12 -3.33
CA ARG A 51 -4.63 6.43 -3.04
C ARG A 51 -5.37 6.73 -4.35
N PRO A 52 -6.70 6.61 -4.38
CA PRO A 52 -7.48 6.86 -5.59
C PRO A 52 -7.20 8.24 -6.23
N GLY A 53 -7.05 9.28 -5.42
CA GLY A 53 -6.73 10.63 -5.90
C GLY A 53 -5.28 10.83 -6.35
N GLU A 54 -4.36 9.95 -5.95
CA GLU A 54 -2.93 10.04 -6.27
C GLU A 54 -2.56 9.18 -7.48
N LEU A 55 -3.43 8.22 -7.85
CA LEU A 55 -3.15 7.20 -8.86
C LEU A 55 -2.64 7.79 -10.18
N GLY A 56 -3.25 8.89 -10.65
CA GLY A 56 -2.87 9.52 -11.91
C GLY A 56 -1.42 10.06 -11.89
N ALA A 57 -1.06 10.81 -10.86
CA ALA A 57 0.29 11.37 -10.71
C ALA A 57 1.34 10.26 -10.53
N GLU A 58 1.00 9.24 -9.75
CA GLU A 58 1.85 8.09 -9.48
C GLU A 58 2.09 7.23 -10.73
N LEU A 59 1.08 7.03 -11.58
CA LEU A 59 1.23 6.34 -12.86
C LEU A 59 2.14 7.10 -13.82
N VAL A 60 1.99 8.42 -13.93
CA VAL A 60 2.88 9.26 -14.76
C VAL A 60 4.32 9.16 -14.26
N THR A 61 4.51 9.20 -12.95
CA THR A 61 5.85 9.07 -12.33
C THR A 61 6.48 7.72 -12.63
N LEU A 62 5.73 6.63 -12.49
CA LEU A 62 6.17 5.28 -12.81
C LEU A 62 6.59 5.15 -14.28
N TYR A 63 5.75 5.62 -15.19
CA TYR A 63 6.01 5.57 -16.63
C TYR A 63 7.27 6.37 -17.00
N LEU A 64 7.43 7.59 -16.47
CA LEU A 64 8.62 8.40 -16.71
C LEU A 64 9.88 7.76 -16.13
N GLY A 65 9.75 7.01 -15.03
CA GLY A 65 10.81 6.18 -14.47
C GLY A 65 11.30 5.13 -15.46
N TRP A 66 10.39 4.32 -16.00
CA TRP A 66 10.73 3.32 -17.02
C TRP A 66 11.35 3.92 -18.27
N LYS A 67 10.78 5.03 -18.77
CA LYS A 67 11.32 5.73 -19.93
C LYS A 67 12.76 6.21 -19.72
N LYS A 68 13.12 6.63 -18.50
CA LYS A 68 14.48 7.06 -18.16
C LYS A 68 15.44 5.88 -17.99
N ALA A 69 14.96 4.76 -17.45
CA ALA A 69 15.76 3.55 -17.26
C ALA A 69 16.08 2.82 -18.57
N GLY A 70 15.34 3.11 -19.65
CA GLY A 70 15.49 2.41 -20.93
C GLY A 70 14.79 1.04 -20.94
N ASP A 71 13.89 0.80 -19.98
CA ASP A 71 13.08 -0.41 -19.88
C ASP A 71 11.91 -0.43 -20.89
N LEU A 72 11.68 0.70 -21.59
CA LEU A 72 10.59 0.96 -22.52
C LEU A 72 11.07 1.76 -23.74
#